data_AF-A0A381WT24-F1
#
_entry.id   AF-A0A381WT24-F1
#
_cell.length_a   1.000
_cell.length_b   1.000
_cell.length_c   1.000
_cell.angle_alpha   90.00
_cell.angle_beta   90.00
_cell.angle_gamma   90.00
#
_symmetry.space_group_name_H-M   'P 1'
#
loop_
_entity.id
_entity.type
_entity.pdbx_description
1 polymer ?
#
loop_
_entity_poly.entity_id
_entity_poly.type
_entity_poly.pdbx_seq_one_letter_code
_entity_poly.pdbx_strand_id
1 'polypeptide(L)'
;MNYLYSQNSAPRGLYRSEFEHDSCGVGFVAHIKGYRSHTIIEDAYTVLRSMEHRGACGAEEETGDGAGILTALPHEFLERIARDELKARLPRPGQFGAGVVFLPRRRDQRQICKRAVELIVAEQGQRLVGWRRVPTCAEVAGIGSTARMAEPHIEQLFIAAGPGLEEDAFERQLYLIRKRASHQLRGDPAMDQSQMFYICSLSTRVMIYKGMLRTLQLMDYYPDLSAPDYTTHLAMVHSRFSTNTFPSWDRAQPGRFMAHNGEINTLRGNINWMRGREGVMQSTLFGGQLDSVFPVIEPDCSDSGNFDNVLEFLLMSGRSLQEAIMMMVPEAWQKHATMAIDKKAFYEFHSSLMEAWDGPASITFTDGRYIGALLDRNGLRPSRYYVTHDDRVIMASEVGVLPLDPDNVKEKGRLQPGRMFLVDFEECRLVPDQELKAEFSKKRPYRRWLTAQRITLGDLDQANEVPGLQADTL
;
A
#
# COMPACT_ATOMS: atom_id res chain seq x y z
N MET A 1 32.73 14.46 18.57
CA MET A 1 32.15 13.28 17.91
C MET A 1 31.05 12.76 18.81
N ASN A 2 29.84 13.30 18.69
CA ASN A 2 28.63 12.79 19.32
C ASN A 2 27.47 13.39 18.51
N TYR A 3 26.69 12.51 17.90
CA TYR A 3 25.53 12.83 17.07
C TYR A 3 24.47 13.54 17.93
N LEU A 4 24.30 14.84 17.72
CA LEU A 4 23.14 15.57 18.19
C LEU A 4 22.01 15.28 17.21
N TYR A 5 20.97 14.65 17.75
CA TYR A 5 19.65 14.48 17.18
C TYR A 5 19.25 15.70 16.33
N SER A 6 19.02 15.46 15.04
CA SER A 6 18.26 16.35 14.19
C SER A 6 16.93 16.62 14.90
N GLN A 7 16.76 17.86 15.39
CA GLN A 7 15.49 18.33 15.91
C GLN A 7 14.51 18.41 14.73
N ASN A 8 13.70 17.36 14.59
CA ASN A 8 12.45 17.42 13.85
C ASN A 8 11.66 18.65 14.32
N SER A 9 11.10 19.39 13.36
CA SER A 9 10.26 20.58 13.58
C SER A 9 9.37 20.41 14.80
N ALA A 10 9.49 21.32 15.77
CA ALA A 10 8.67 21.30 16.97
C ALA A 10 7.18 21.22 16.60
N PRO A 11 6.39 20.35 17.27
CA PRO A 11 4.94 20.28 17.03
C PRO A 11 4.33 21.66 17.27
N ARG A 12 3.77 22.26 16.21
CA ARG A 12 3.01 23.51 16.33
C ARG A 12 1.63 23.19 16.90
N GLY A 13 1.49 23.27 18.23
CA GLY A 13 0.23 23.07 18.94
C GLY A 13 0.05 21.68 19.56
N LEU A 14 -1.19 21.36 19.96
CA LEU A 14 -1.54 20.11 20.67
C LEU A 14 -1.71 18.89 19.75
N TYR A 15 -1.71 19.08 18.43
CA TYR A 15 -1.86 17.99 17.45
C TYR A 15 -0.59 17.14 17.39
N ARG A 16 -0.77 15.81 17.41
CA ARG A 16 0.32 14.84 17.19
C ARG A 16 -0.18 13.82 16.17
N SER A 17 0.53 13.68 15.05
CA SER A 17 0.18 12.78 13.93
C SER A 17 0.08 11.31 14.34
N GLU A 18 0.73 10.92 15.44
CA GLU A 18 0.67 9.58 16.01
C GLU A 18 -0.70 9.19 16.63
N PHE A 19 -1.65 10.13 16.75
CA PHE A 19 -2.99 9.91 17.31
C PHE A 19 -4.12 10.19 16.29
N GLU A 20 -3.83 10.11 14.99
CA GLU A 20 -4.83 10.31 13.94
C GLU A 20 -5.67 9.05 13.73
N HIS A 21 -7.00 9.22 13.57
CA HIS A 21 -7.96 8.12 13.40
C HIS A 21 -8.77 8.32 12.10
N ASP A 22 -9.04 7.23 11.38
CA ASP A 22 -9.78 7.28 10.13
C ASP A 22 -11.02 6.34 10.10
N SER A 23 -12.13 6.81 9.50
CA SER A 23 -13.35 6.02 9.25
C SER A 23 -13.69 5.97 7.77
N CYS A 24 -13.07 5.05 7.05
CA CYS A 24 -13.04 5.09 5.59
C CYS A 24 -14.11 4.23 4.90
N GLY A 25 -14.24 4.43 3.59
CA GLY A 25 -14.84 3.47 2.65
C GLY A 25 -13.74 2.83 1.80
N VAL A 26 -13.75 1.51 1.66
CA VAL A 26 -12.85 0.77 0.77
C VAL A 26 -13.64 -0.19 -0.11
N GLY A 27 -13.20 -0.35 -1.36
CA GLY A 27 -13.73 -1.36 -2.28
C GLY A 27 -12.84 -1.57 -3.50
N PHE A 28 -13.14 -2.62 -4.27
CA PHE A 28 -12.53 -2.87 -5.55
C PHE A 28 -13.49 -3.57 -6.52
N VAL A 29 -13.19 -3.41 -7.80
CA VAL A 29 -13.79 -4.13 -8.92
C VAL A 29 -12.67 -4.82 -9.69
N ALA A 30 -12.87 -6.09 -10.06
CA ALA A 30 -11.90 -6.82 -10.86
C ALA A 30 -12.59 -7.85 -11.76
N HIS A 31 -11.92 -8.23 -12.84
CA HIS A 31 -12.34 -9.32 -13.70
C HIS A 31 -11.48 -10.56 -13.42
N ILE A 32 -12.09 -11.67 -12.97
CA ILE A 32 -11.37 -12.87 -12.48
C ILE A 32 -10.39 -13.41 -13.52
N LYS A 33 -10.79 -13.42 -14.79
CA LYS A 33 -9.95 -13.87 -15.92
C LYS A 33 -8.91 -12.86 -16.42
N GLY A 34 -8.73 -11.73 -15.74
CA GLY A 34 -7.77 -10.71 -16.14
C GLY A 34 -8.15 -9.90 -17.39
N TYR A 35 -9.41 -9.95 -17.84
CA TYR A 35 -9.84 -9.15 -18.99
C TYR A 35 -9.83 -7.67 -18.64
N ARG A 36 -9.18 -6.88 -19.51
CA ARG A 36 -8.99 -5.45 -19.32
C ARG A 36 -10.09 -4.69 -20.02
N SER A 37 -10.72 -3.76 -19.31
CA SER A 37 -11.77 -2.91 -19.86
C SER A 37 -11.77 -1.54 -19.16
N HIS A 38 -12.20 -0.51 -19.87
CA HIS A 38 -12.47 0.80 -19.28
C HIS A 38 -13.65 0.74 -18.29
N THR A 39 -14.61 -0.16 -18.53
CA THR A 39 -15.80 -0.33 -17.68
C THR A 39 -15.43 -0.69 -16.23
N ILE A 40 -14.28 -1.33 -15.99
CA ILE A 40 -13.81 -1.62 -14.63
C ILE A 40 -13.49 -0.33 -13.86
N ILE A 41 -13.02 0.71 -14.55
CA ILE A 41 -12.74 2.02 -13.96
C ILE A 41 -14.06 2.72 -13.65
N GLU A 42 -15.01 2.71 -14.58
CA GLU A 42 -16.35 3.29 -14.40
C GLU A 42 -17.11 2.62 -13.25
N ASP A 43 -17.06 1.29 -13.18
CA ASP A 43 -17.64 0.50 -12.09
C ASP A 43 -16.96 0.85 -10.76
N ALA A 44 -15.62 0.89 -10.70
CA ALA A 44 -14.90 1.23 -9.48
C ALA A 44 -15.15 2.68 -9.03
N TYR A 45 -15.27 3.61 -9.96
CA TYR A 45 -15.66 4.99 -9.64
C TYR A 45 -17.10 5.07 -9.14
N THR A 46 -18.02 4.27 -9.68
CA THR A 46 -19.38 4.14 -9.15
C THR A 46 -19.38 3.60 -7.72
N VAL A 47 -18.53 2.60 -7.43
CA VAL A 47 -18.31 2.10 -6.07
C VAL A 47 -17.79 3.21 -5.15
N LEU A 48 -16.81 3.99 -5.61
CA LEU A 48 -16.24 5.11 -4.84
C LEU A 48 -17.29 6.17 -4.51
N ARG A 49 -18.06 6.62 -5.51
CA ARG A 49 -19.13 7.61 -5.35
C ARG A 49 -20.23 7.15 -4.40
N SER A 50 -20.51 5.85 -4.39
CA SER A 50 -21.50 5.26 -3.48
C SER A 50 -21.04 5.25 -2.01
N MET A 51 -19.78 5.63 -1.73
CA MET A 51 -19.24 5.76 -0.38
C MET A 51 -19.06 7.22 0.06
N GLU A 52 -19.63 8.20 -0.66
CA GLU A 52 -19.55 9.62 -0.30
C GLU A 52 -20.07 9.89 1.12
N HIS A 53 -21.14 9.20 1.55
CA HIS A 53 -21.69 9.33 2.91
C HIS A 53 -20.75 8.84 4.02
N ARG A 54 -19.67 8.13 3.67
CA ARG A 54 -18.59 7.75 4.59
C ARG A 54 -17.39 8.69 4.54
N GLY A 55 -17.32 9.56 3.53
CA GLY A 55 -16.30 10.59 3.46
C GLY A 55 -16.61 11.72 4.44
N ALA A 56 -15.58 12.35 4.99
CA ALA A 56 -15.76 13.65 5.61
C ALA A 56 -15.61 14.72 4.52
N CYS A 57 -16.49 15.71 4.57
CA CYS A 57 -16.16 17.01 4.02
C CYS A 57 -15.33 17.76 5.08
N GLY A 58 -14.27 18.42 4.64
CA GLY A 58 -13.44 19.28 5.47
C GLY A 58 -14.21 20.51 5.95
N ALA A 59 -13.49 21.55 6.39
CA ALA A 59 -14.11 22.79 6.85
C ALA A 59 -14.96 23.50 5.77
N GLU A 60 -14.73 23.18 4.49
CA GLU A 60 -15.50 23.61 3.33
C GLU A 60 -16.21 22.40 2.72
N GLU A 61 -17.47 22.57 2.29
CA GLU A 61 -18.29 21.49 1.69
C GLU A 61 -17.60 20.82 0.49
N GLU A 62 -16.80 21.58 -0.26
CA GLU A 62 -16.09 21.13 -1.47
C GLU A 62 -14.69 20.57 -1.24
N THR A 63 -14.25 20.49 0.02
CA THR A 63 -12.96 19.90 0.38
C THR A 63 -13.21 18.49 0.92
N GLY A 64 -12.65 17.45 0.30
CA GLY A 64 -12.67 16.09 0.84
C GLY A 64 -11.35 15.72 1.52
N ASP A 65 -11.40 14.85 2.53
CA ASP A 65 -10.19 14.42 3.26
C ASP A 65 -9.26 13.51 2.45
N GLY A 66 -9.78 12.90 1.39
CA GLY A 66 -8.97 12.17 0.42
C GLY A 66 -9.75 11.09 -0.31
N ALA A 67 -9.56 10.99 -1.62
CA ALA A 67 -10.08 9.91 -2.44
C ALA A 67 -9.04 9.47 -3.47
N GLY A 68 -9.12 8.22 -3.90
CA GLY A 68 -8.20 7.70 -4.89
C GLY A 68 -8.60 6.36 -5.48
N ILE A 69 -7.88 5.99 -6.53
CA ILE A 69 -7.99 4.74 -7.27
C ILE A 69 -6.60 4.18 -7.57
N LEU A 70 -6.45 2.88 -7.38
CA LEU A 70 -5.32 2.06 -7.82
C LEU A 70 -5.83 1.16 -8.94
N THR A 71 -5.11 1.13 -10.06
CA THR A 71 -5.41 0.27 -11.22
C THR A 71 -4.20 -0.58 -11.57
N ALA A 72 -4.40 -1.65 -12.34
CA ALA A 72 -3.29 -2.24 -13.08
C ALA A 72 -2.72 -1.24 -14.08
N LEU A 73 -1.43 -1.33 -14.38
CA LEU A 73 -0.71 -0.38 -15.21
C LEU A 73 -1.33 -0.31 -16.63
N PRO A 74 -1.90 0.84 -17.07
CA PRO A 74 -2.68 0.91 -18.30
C PRO A 74 -1.76 0.99 -19.53
N HIS A 75 -1.21 -0.14 -19.97
CA HIS A 75 -0.15 -0.20 -20.99
C HIS A 75 -0.50 0.53 -22.30
N GLU A 76 -1.70 0.34 -22.84
CA GLU A 76 -2.12 0.93 -24.12
C GLU A 76 -2.16 2.47 -24.04
N PHE A 77 -2.75 2.98 -22.96
CA PHE A 77 -2.76 4.40 -22.62
C PHE A 77 -1.33 4.94 -22.49
N LEU A 78 -0.48 4.28 -21.70
CA LEU A 78 0.90 4.74 -21.47
C LEU A 78 1.76 4.70 -22.73
N GLU A 79 1.58 3.70 -23.60
CA GLU A 79 2.26 3.62 -24.90
C GLU A 79 1.84 4.78 -25.82
N ARG A 80 0.54 5.08 -25.89
CA ARG A 80 0.04 6.25 -26.64
C ARG A 80 0.67 7.52 -26.10
N ILE A 81 0.60 7.73 -24.79
CA ILE A 81 1.12 8.91 -24.11
C ILE A 81 2.63 9.08 -24.33
N ALA A 82 3.42 8.01 -24.18
CA ALA A 82 4.86 8.07 -24.40
C ALA A 82 5.20 8.46 -25.85
N ARG A 83 4.47 7.90 -26.83
CA ARG A 83 4.66 8.23 -28.24
C ARG A 83 4.24 9.67 -28.55
N ASP A 84 3.08 10.07 -28.09
CA ASP A 84 2.43 11.31 -28.52
C ASP A 84 2.97 12.54 -27.75
N GLU A 85 3.23 12.41 -26.45
CA GLU A 85 3.67 13.51 -25.58
C GLU A 85 5.18 13.49 -25.29
N LEU A 86 5.77 12.31 -25.04
CA LEU A 86 7.21 12.19 -24.72
C LEU A 86 8.10 11.95 -25.94
N LYS A 87 7.50 11.68 -27.11
CA LYS A 87 8.21 11.31 -28.35
C LYS A 87 9.16 10.12 -28.14
N ALA A 88 8.75 9.17 -27.30
CA ALA A 88 9.52 8.01 -26.92
C ALA A 88 8.75 6.71 -27.21
N ARG A 89 9.49 5.62 -27.40
CA ARG A 89 8.92 4.27 -27.48
C ARG A 89 9.18 3.55 -26.16
N LEU A 90 8.13 3.01 -25.55
CA LEU A 90 8.27 2.18 -24.36
C LEU A 90 8.76 0.77 -24.74
N PRO A 91 9.62 0.16 -23.91
CA PRO A 91 9.85 -1.28 -23.91
C PRO A 91 8.55 -2.08 -23.71
N ARG A 92 8.65 -3.41 -23.81
CA ARG A 92 7.50 -4.29 -23.53
C ARG A 92 7.07 -4.18 -22.05
N PRO A 93 5.81 -4.52 -21.71
CA PRO A 93 5.37 -4.67 -20.33
C PRO A 93 6.38 -5.46 -19.48
N GLY A 94 6.61 -5.02 -18.24
CA GLY A 94 7.62 -5.60 -17.34
C GLY A 94 9.05 -5.05 -17.52
N GLN A 95 9.34 -4.37 -18.65
CA GLN A 95 10.63 -3.70 -18.91
C GLN A 95 10.54 -2.17 -18.84
N PHE A 96 9.38 -1.64 -18.46
CA PHE A 96 9.21 -0.24 -18.09
C PHE A 96 8.24 -0.12 -16.91
N GLY A 97 8.46 0.92 -16.12
CA GLY A 97 7.59 1.31 -15.03
C GLY A 97 7.16 2.75 -15.23
N ALA A 98 5.95 3.04 -14.77
CA ALA A 98 5.44 4.40 -14.71
C ALA A 98 4.80 4.65 -13.35
N GLY A 99 4.63 5.92 -13.01
CA GLY A 99 4.14 6.28 -11.70
C GLY A 99 3.79 7.73 -11.56
N VAL A 100 2.80 8.04 -10.72
CA VAL A 100 2.39 9.40 -10.40
C VAL A 100 3.27 9.95 -9.26
N VAL A 101 3.81 11.15 -9.48
CA VAL A 101 4.70 11.85 -8.55
C VAL A 101 4.12 13.24 -8.25
N PHE A 102 3.98 13.52 -6.97
CA PHE A 102 3.72 14.85 -6.43
C PHE A 102 5.05 15.59 -6.26
N LEU A 103 5.09 16.81 -6.80
CA LEU A 103 6.26 17.68 -6.79
C LEU A 103 5.90 19.04 -6.18
N PRO A 104 6.90 19.78 -5.66
CA PRO A 104 6.72 21.18 -5.30
C PRO A 104 6.06 22.02 -6.39
N ARG A 105 5.18 22.93 -6.00
CA ARG A 105 4.54 23.90 -6.91
C ARG A 105 5.57 24.90 -7.47
N ARG A 106 6.50 25.32 -6.62
CA ARG A 106 7.61 26.20 -6.96
C ARG A 106 8.52 25.54 -8.00
N ARG A 107 8.71 26.22 -9.14
CA ARG A 107 9.44 25.67 -10.30
C ARG A 107 10.89 25.34 -9.97
N ASP A 108 11.57 26.18 -9.20
CA ASP A 108 12.93 25.99 -8.73
C ASP A 108 13.08 24.70 -7.90
N GLN A 109 12.23 24.52 -6.87
CA GLN A 109 12.24 23.32 -6.02
C GLN A 109 11.80 22.06 -6.78
N ARG A 110 10.82 22.18 -7.68
CA ARG A 110 10.43 21.08 -8.58
C ARG A 110 11.60 20.58 -9.41
N GLN A 111 12.39 21.48 -9.99
CA GLN A 111 13.53 21.08 -10.81
C GLN A 111 14.66 20.46 -9.98
N ILE A 112 14.83 20.86 -8.71
CA ILE A 112 15.73 20.16 -7.77
C ILE A 112 15.28 18.71 -7.57
N CYS A 113 14.00 18.49 -7.26
CA CYS A 113 13.44 17.16 -7.08
C CYS A 113 13.60 16.29 -8.33
N LYS A 114 13.27 16.84 -9.51
CA LYS A 114 13.40 16.11 -10.78
C LYS A 114 14.85 15.70 -11.06
N ARG A 115 15.80 16.63 -10.94
CA ARG A 115 17.22 16.31 -11.16
C ARG A 115 17.76 15.26 -10.19
N ALA A 116 17.36 15.31 -8.92
CA ALA A 116 17.77 14.32 -7.94
C ALA A 116 17.21 12.93 -8.28
N VAL A 117 15.93 12.84 -8.65
CA VAL A 117 15.34 11.58 -9.12
C VAL A 117 16.06 11.07 -10.37
N GLU A 118 16.31 11.93 -11.36
CA GLU A 118 17.02 11.55 -12.59
C GLU A 118 18.43 11.02 -12.32
N LEU A 119 19.16 11.64 -11.38
CA LEU A 119 20.46 11.16 -10.93
C LEU A 119 20.35 9.77 -10.28
N ILE A 120 19.40 9.58 -9.36
CA ILE A 120 19.18 8.28 -8.70
C ILE A 120 18.82 7.20 -9.73
N VAL A 121 17.98 7.52 -10.72
CA VAL A 121 17.63 6.60 -11.83
C VAL A 121 18.89 6.14 -12.57
N ALA A 122 19.77 7.09 -12.91
CA ALA A 122 21.02 6.79 -13.60
C ALA A 122 22.00 5.99 -12.72
N GLU A 123 22.13 6.33 -11.43
CA GLU A 123 22.97 5.60 -10.46
C GLU A 123 22.51 4.16 -10.24
N GLN A 124 21.20 3.90 -10.37
CA GLN A 124 20.65 2.54 -10.32
C GLN A 124 20.75 1.81 -11.67
N GLY A 125 21.42 2.39 -12.67
CA GLY A 125 21.61 1.78 -13.99
C GLY A 125 20.34 1.70 -14.83
N GLN A 126 19.30 2.46 -14.49
CA GLN A 126 18.04 2.49 -15.21
C GLN A 126 18.01 3.67 -16.20
N ARG A 127 17.10 3.61 -17.18
CA ARG A 127 16.98 4.65 -18.20
C ARG A 127 15.73 5.48 -17.98
N LEU A 128 15.92 6.77 -17.72
CA LEU A 128 14.81 7.73 -17.76
C LEU A 128 14.22 7.78 -19.17
N VAL A 129 12.91 7.57 -19.27
CA VAL A 129 12.16 7.79 -20.53
C VAL A 129 11.69 9.24 -20.58
N GLY A 130 11.14 9.75 -19.48
CA GLY A 130 10.76 11.15 -19.38
C GLY A 130 9.76 11.44 -18.27
N TRP A 131 9.42 12.72 -18.16
CA TRP A 131 8.41 13.23 -17.26
C TRP A 131 7.23 13.79 -18.08
N ARG A 132 6.03 13.37 -17.77
CA ARG A 132 4.78 13.90 -18.33
C ARG A 132 4.06 14.71 -17.27
N ARG A 133 3.59 15.91 -17.61
CA ARG A 133 2.62 16.61 -16.76
C ARG A 133 1.28 15.88 -16.80
N VAL A 134 0.75 15.50 -15.65
CA VAL A 134 -0.59 14.90 -15.57
C VAL A 134 -1.62 16.00 -15.81
N PRO A 135 -2.57 15.85 -16.75
CA PRO A 135 -3.70 16.75 -16.89
C PRO A 135 -4.52 16.73 -15.59
N THR A 136 -4.76 17.92 -15.02
CA THR A 136 -5.65 18.08 -13.85
C THR A 136 -6.65 19.20 -14.10
N CYS A 137 -7.88 19.01 -13.62
CA CYS A 137 -9.01 19.90 -13.89
C CYS A 137 -9.71 20.36 -12.60
N ALA A 138 -8.94 20.98 -11.69
CA ALA A 138 -9.43 21.40 -10.38
C ALA A 138 -10.67 22.31 -10.40
N GLU A 139 -10.79 23.19 -11.41
CA GLU A 139 -11.95 24.07 -11.55
C GLU A 139 -13.21 23.28 -11.94
N VAL A 140 -13.07 22.29 -12.84
CA VAL A 140 -14.19 21.43 -13.28
C VAL A 140 -14.64 20.53 -12.15
N ALA A 141 -13.69 19.98 -11.40
CA ALA A 141 -13.95 19.14 -10.24
C ALA A 141 -14.45 19.93 -9.01
N GLY A 142 -14.46 21.27 -9.06
CA GLY A 142 -14.89 22.11 -7.94
C GLY A 142 -14.03 21.93 -6.69
N ILE A 143 -12.71 21.84 -6.82
CA ILE A 143 -11.81 21.59 -5.68
C ILE A 143 -11.84 22.78 -4.71
N GLY A 144 -12.15 22.50 -3.43
CA GLY A 144 -12.16 23.49 -2.36
C GLY A 144 -10.82 24.21 -2.16
N SER A 145 -10.87 25.41 -1.56
CA SER A 145 -9.73 26.32 -1.48
C SER A 145 -8.59 25.72 -0.64
N THR A 146 -8.95 25.00 0.41
CA THR A 146 -8.00 24.32 1.31
C THR A 146 -7.22 23.23 0.60
N ALA A 147 -7.90 22.38 -0.18
CA ALA A 147 -7.26 21.37 -1.02
C ALA A 147 -6.39 22.01 -2.11
N ARG A 148 -6.86 23.09 -2.74
CA ARG A 148 -6.14 23.84 -3.79
C ARG A 148 -4.86 24.51 -3.28
N MET A 149 -4.81 24.92 -2.00
CA MET A 149 -3.60 25.47 -1.40
C MET A 149 -2.49 24.43 -1.28
N ALA A 150 -2.84 23.20 -0.88
CA ALA A 150 -1.91 22.09 -0.72
C ALA A 150 -1.68 21.25 -1.98
N GLU A 151 -2.37 21.55 -3.08
CA GLU A 151 -2.27 20.80 -4.34
C GLU A 151 -0.83 20.79 -4.88
N PRO A 152 -0.23 19.61 -5.06
CA PRO A 152 1.11 19.51 -5.61
C PRO A 152 1.10 19.74 -7.12
N HIS A 153 2.28 19.99 -7.69
CA HIS A 153 2.45 19.85 -9.14
C HIS A 153 2.57 18.36 -9.47
N ILE A 154 1.67 17.83 -10.31
CA ILE A 154 1.56 16.39 -10.56
C ILE A 154 2.20 16.03 -11.91
N GLU A 155 3.18 15.12 -11.87
CA GLU A 155 3.80 14.55 -13.07
C GLU A 155 3.83 13.03 -13.01
N GLN A 156 3.74 12.38 -14.16
CA GLN A 156 4.07 10.98 -14.34
C GLN A 156 5.55 10.84 -14.69
N LEU A 157 6.22 9.91 -14.01
CA LEU A 157 7.59 9.51 -14.27
C LEU A 157 7.60 8.19 -15.03
N PHE A 158 8.35 8.12 -16.13
CA PHE A 158 8.54 6.90 -16.92
C PHE A 158 10.00 6.46 -16.88
N ILE A 159 10.25 5.21 -16.51
CA ILE A 159 11.58 4.60 -16.42
C ILE A 159 11.57 3.29 -17.18
N ALA A 160 12.57 3.08 -18.02
CA ALA A 160 12.85 1.82 -18.68
C ALA A 160 13.95 1.06 -17.93
N ALA A 161 13.83 -0.27 -17.92
CA ALA A 161 14.80 -1.15 -17.32
C ALA A 161 16.16 -1.02 -18.00
N GLY A 162 17.23 -1.07 -17.19
CA GLY A 162 18.58 -1.31 -17.65
C GLY A 162 18.73 -2.74 -18.22
N PRO A 163 19.85 -3.04 -18.90
CA PRO A 163 20.08 -4.36 -19.49
C PRO A 163 20.01 -5.49 -18.45
N GLY A 164 19.31 -6.58 -18.78
CA GLY A 164 19.29 -7.80 -17.97
C GLY A 164 18.38 -7.75 -16.73
N LEU A 165 17.56 -6.71 -16.57
CA LEU A 165 16.56 -6.62 -15.50
C LEU A 165 15.17 -6.83 -16.06
N GLU A 166 14.44 -7.79 -15.49
CA GLU A 166 13.06 -8.09 -15.85
C GLU A 166 12.19 -8.25 -14.59
N GLU A 167 10.90 -7.94 -14.74
CA GLU A 167 9.84 -8.24 -13.77
C GLU A 167 10.19 -7.79 -12.33
N ASP A 168 10.23 -8.73 -11.38
CA ASP A 168 10.44 -8.46 -9.95
C ASP A 168 11.82 -7.85 -9.66
N ALA A 169 12.83 -8.13 -10.49
CA ALA A 169 14.13 -7.50 -10.34
C ALA A 169 14.07 -6.00 -10.69
N PHE A 170 13.31 -5.65 -11.73
CA PHE A 170 13.11 -4.25 -12.09
C PHE A 170 12.15 -3.53 -11.14
N GLU A 171 11.10 -4.20 -10.66
CA GLU A 171 10.21 -3.67 -9.61
C GLU A 171 11.00 -3.29 -8.34
N ARG A 172 11.96 -4.13 -7.92
CA ARG A 172 12.90 -3.82 -6.83
C ARG A 172 13.76 -2.59 -7.09
N GLN A 173 14.20 -2.38 -8.33
CA GLN A 173 14.99 -1.19 -8.68
C GLN A 173 14.13 0.08 -8.60
N LEU A 174 12.87 0.02 -9.06
CA LEU A 174 11.93 1.13 -8.90
C LEU A 174 11.65 1.43 -7.42
N TYR A 175 11.54 0.40 -6.58
CA TYR A 175 11.46 0.55 -5.12
C TYR A 175 12.68 1.27 -4.54
N LEU A 176 13.90 0.85 -4.90
CA LEU A 176 15.14 1.50 -4.45
C LEU A 176 15.21 2.96 -4.89
N ILE A 177 14.85 3.25 -6.14
CA ILE A 177 14.79 4.62 -6.66
C ILE A 177 13.83 5.46 -5.83
N ARG A 178 12.61 4.94 -5.57
CA ARG A 178 11.62 5.65 -4.78
C ARG A 178 12.08 5.89 -3.34
N LYS A 179 12.61 4.87 -2.66
CA LYS A 179 13.08 5.00 -1.26
C LYS A 179 14.19 6.02 -1.13
N ARG A 180 15.22 5.92 -1.98
CA ARG A 180 16.33 6.89 -2.01
C ARG A 180 15.84 8.31 -2.29
N ALA A 181 14.94 8.47 -3.28
CA ALA A 181 14.38 9.78 -3.60
C ALA A 181 13.57 10.35 -2.44
N SER A 182 12.69 9.56 -1.81
CA SER A 182 11.93 9.98 -0.63
C SER A 182 12.84 10.41 0.51
N HIS A 183 13.85 9.61 0.87
CA HIS A 183 14.78 9.95 1.96
C HIS A 183 15.60 11.19 1.69
N GLN A 184 16.00 11.42 0.43
CA GLN A 184 16.80 12.58 0.06
C GLN A 184 15.98 13.87 -0.01
N LEU A 185 14.75 13.81 -0.54
CA LEU A 185 14.01 15.01 -0.95
C LEU A 185 12.91 15.41 0.03
N ARG A 186 12.26 14.44 0.67
CA ARG A 186 11.11 14.71 1.55
C ARG A 186 11.61 15.16 2.92
N GLY A 187 11.19 16.34 3.35
CA GLY A 187 11.66 16.95 4.60
C GLY A 187 13.04 17.61 4.50
N ASP A 188 13.59 17.77 3.29
CA ASP A 188 14.83 18.52 3.08
C ASP A 188 14.66 19.98 3.57
N PRO A 189 15.47 20.43 4.55
CA PRO A 189 15.38 21.79 5.10
C PRO A 189 15.79 22.87 4.09
N ALA A 190 16.44 22.52 2.98
CA ALA A 190 16.79 23.47 1.91
C ALA A 190 15.59 23.81 1.01
N MET A 191 14.45 23.13 1.15
CA MET A 191 13.25 23.32 0.33
C MET A 191 12.01 23.58 1.19
N ASP A 192 11.44 24.79 1.09
CA ASP A 192 10.21 25.17 1.80
C ASP A 192 9.01 24.24 1.52
N GLN A 193 8.96 23.60 0.35
CA GLN A 193 7.89 22.71 -0.09
C GLN A 193 8.35 21.25 -0.17
N SER A 194 9.41 20.85 0.55
CA SER A 194 9.94 19.47 0.54
C SER A 194 8.90 18.41 0.90
N GLN A 195 7.94 18.75 1.77
CA GLN A 195 6.85 17.84 2.18
C GLN A 195 5.85 17.55 1.04
N MET A 196 5.82 18.36 -0.03
CA MET A 196 4.99 18.08 -1.21
C MET A 196 5.59 16.98 -2.09
N PHE A 197 6.87 16.64 -1.94
CA PHE A 197 7.48 15.56 -2.70
C PHE A 197 6.96 14.20 -2.21
N TYR A 198 6.28 13.49 -3.09
CA TYR A 198 5.75 12.16 -2.80
C TYR A 198 5.55 11.35 -4.07
N ILE A 199 6.10 10.14 -4.11
CA ILE A 199 5.89 9.20 -5.22
C ILE A 199 4.71 8.29 -4.85
N CYS A 200 3.53 8.55 -5.43
CA CYS A 200 2.30 7.80 -5.16
C CYS A 200 2.41 6.37 -5.65
N SER A 201 2.92 6.20 -6.86
CA SER A 201 3.20 4.91 -7.49
C SER A 201 4.48 5.06 -8.30
N LEU A 202 5.21 3.95 -8.45
CA LEU A 202 6.27 3.80 -9.44
C LEU A 202 6.49 2.29 -9.58
N SER A 203 5.86 1.70 -10.59
CA SER A 203 5.69 0.25 -10.70
C SER A 203 5.60 -0.17 -12.15
N THR A 204 5.93 -1.44 -12.41
CA THR A 204 5.68 -2.13 -13.68
C THR A 204 4.25 -2.69 -13.77
N ARG A 205 3.49 -2.68 -12.67
CA ARG A 205 2.21 -3.41 -12.54
C ARG A 205 1.03 -2.58 -12.11
N VAL A 206 1.24 -1.53 -11.32
CA VAL A 206 0.14 -0.72 -10.76
C VAL A 206 0.34 0.78 -10.95
N MET A 207 -0.77 1.51 -11.02
CA MET A 207 -0.78 2.98 -11.07
C MET A 207 -1.83 3.54 -10.14
N ILE A 208 -1.48 4.63 -9.44
CA ILE A 208 -2.32 5.25 -8.41
C ILE A 208 -2.59 6.71 -8.77
N TYR A 209 -3.87 7.06 -8.81
CA TYR A 209 -4.37 8.43 -8.87
C TYR A 209 -5.12 8.72 -7.59
N LYS A 210 -4.67 9.71 -6.82
CA LYS A 210 -5.27 10.04 -5.52
C LYS A 210 -5.05 11.51 -5.19
N GLY A 211 -5.80 12.04 -4.26
CA GLY A 211 -5.58 13.40 -3.78
C GLY A 211 -6.55 13.79 -2.68
N MET A 212 -6.45 15.04 -2.24
CA MET A 212 -7.38 15.64 -1.29
C MET A 212 -8.69 16.00 -2.02
N LEU A 213 -9.48 14.96 -2.31
CA LEU A 213 -10.65 14.98 -3.18
C LEU A 213 -11.84 14.38 -2.44
N ARG A 214 -13.05 14.86 -2.74
CA ARG A 214 -14.29 14.12 -2.45
C ARG A 214 -14.39 12.92 -3.39
N THR A 215 -15.23 11.95 -3.03
CA THR A 215 -15.37 10.72 -3.85
C THR A 215 -15.91 11.02 -5.25
N LEU A 216 -16.77 12.04 -5.35
CA LEU A 216 -17.38 12.50 -6.60
C LEU A 216 -16.39 13.24 -7.51
N GLN A 217 -15.25 13.72 -7.02
CA GLN A 217 -14.38 14.63 -7.77
C GLN A 217 -13.28 13.93 -8.56
N LEU A 218 -13.06 12.63 -8.34
CA LEU A 218 -11.85 11.93 -8.81
C LEU A 218 -11.66 11.95 -10.34
N MET A 219 -12.66 11.52 -11.11
CA MET A 219 -12.55 11.46 -12.57
C MET A 219 -12.62 12.84 -13.23
N ASP A 220 -13.37 13.77 -12.64
CA ASP A 220 -13.41 15.17 -13.09
C ASP A 220 -12.06 15.85 -12.87
N TYR A 221 -11.37 15.53 -11.77
CA TYR A 221 -10.06 16.09 -11.46
C TYR A 221 -8.95 15.46 -12.33
N TYR A 222 -9.01 14.16 -12.61
CA TYR A 222 -8.04 13.43 -13.44
C TYR A 222 -8.65 12.93 -14.77
N PRO A 223 -8.64 13.76 -15.83
CA PRO A 223 -9.17 13.40 -17.14
C PRO A 223 -8.57 12.12 -17.76
N ASP A 224 -7.33 11.77 -17.41
CA ASP A 224 -6.69 10.52 -17.84
C ASP A 224 -7.55 9.30 -17.54
N LEU A 225 -8.23 9.28 -16.38
CA LEU A 225 -9.08 8.16 -15.95
C LEU A 225 -10.33 7.99 -16.82
N SER A 226 -10.70 9.02 -17.61
CA SER A 226 -11.83 8.99 -18.54
C SER A 226 -11.40 8.66 -19.98
N ALA A 227 -10.10 8.41 -20.22
CA ALA A 227 -9.61 8.07 -21.55
C ALA A 227 -10.08 6.65 -21.93
N PRO A 228 -10.73 6.45 -23.10
CA PRO A 228 -11.27 5.13 -23.48
C PRO A 228 -10.23 4.01 -23.61
N ASP A 229 -8.97 4.37 -23.86
CA ASP A 229 -7.85 3.45 -23.94
C ASP A 229 -7.12 3.22 -22.60
N TYR A 230 -7.55 3.90 -21.54
CA TYR A 230 -7.18 3.53 -20.18
C TYR A 230 -8.00 2.30 -19.80
N THR A 231 -7.40 1.11 -19.99
CA THR A 231 -8.01 -0.17 -19.62
C THR A 231 -7.27 -0.83 -18.47
N THR A 232 -8.02 -1.54 -17.62
CA THR A 232 -7.47 -2.29 -16.48
C THR A 232 -8.28 -3.56 -16.25
N HIS A 233 -7.69 -4.58 -15.63
CA HIS A 233 -8.41 -5.77 -15.16
C HIS A 233 -8.79 -5.69 -13.67
N LEU A 234 -8.26 -4.71 -12.94
CA LEU A 234 -8.57 -4.43 -11.55
C LEU A 234 -8.59 -2.92 -11.26
N ALA A 235 -9.45 -2.51 -10.33
CA ALA A 235 -9.47 -1.16 -9.80
C ALA A 235 -9.88 -1.18 -8.33
N MET A 236 -9.03 -0.66 -7.46
CA MET A 236 -9.26 -0.52 -6.02
C MET A 236 -9.45 0.95 -5.67
N VAL A 237 -10.49 1.28 -4.92
CA VAL A 237 -10.86 2.65 -4.55
C VAL A 237 -10.93 2.81 -3.05
N HIS A 238 -10.66 4.04 -2.60
CA HIS A 238 -10.75 4.40 -1.20
C HIS A 238 -11.27 5.82 -1.02
N SER A 239 -12.14 5.99 -0.03
CA SER A 239 -12.62 7.27 0.50
C SER A 239 -12.13 7.42 1.94
N ARG A 240 -11.44 8.52 2.22
CA ARG A 240 -10.85 8.82 3.53
C ARG A 240 -11.78 9.71 4.36
N PHE A 241 -11.79 9.46 5.66
CA PHE A 241 -12.33 10.36 6.68
C PHE A 241 -11.23 10.57 7.71
N SER A 242 -10.80 11.81 7.93
CA SER A 242 -9.70 12.19 8.83
C SER A 242 -10.24 12.90 10.06
N THR A 243 -9.63 12.69 11.21
CA THR A 243 -9.87 13.54 12.40
C THR A 243 -9.08 14.84 12.40
N ASN A 244 -8.29 15.14 11.35
CA ASN A 244 -7.57 16.40 11.22
C ASN A 244 -8.07 17.25 10.05
N THR A 245 -7.82 18.56 10.15
CA THR A 245 -8.17 19.55 9.12
C THR A 245 -6.95 20.04 8.35
N PHE A 246 -5.78 19.39 8.49
CA PHE A 246 -4.56 19.82 7.82
C PHE A 246 -4.52 19.26 6.40
N PRO A 247 -4.39 20.11 5.37
CA PRO A 247 -4.49 19.65 3.99
C PRO A 247 -3.27 18.82 3.59
N SER A 248 -3.50 17.57 3.19
CA SER A 248 -2.44 16.60 2.84
C SER A 248 -2.87 15.68 1.70
N TRP A 249 -2.32 15.92 0.51
CA TRP A 249 -2.66 15.14 -0.69
C TRP A 249 -2.09 13.73 -0.68
N ASP A 250 -0.91 13.57 -0.11
CA ASP A 250 -0.14 12.31 -0.05
C ASP A 250 -0.79 11.27 0.88
N ARG A 251 -1.54 11.72 1.89
CA ARG A 251 -2.24 10.87 2.87
C ARG A 251 -3.51 10.22 2.35
N ALA A 252 -4.04 10.68 1.21
CA ALA A 252 -5.10 9.97 0.51
C ALA A 252 -4.65 8.52 0.22
N GLN A 253 -5.61 7.61 0.15
CA GLN A 253 -5.38 6.21 -0.23
C GLN A 253 -6.06 5.93 -1.57
N PRO A 254 -5.70 4.85 -2.30
CA PRO A 254 -4.82 3.73 -1.91
C PRO A 254 -3.35 4.08 -1.61
N GLY A 255 -2.73 3.25 -0.77
CA GLY A 255 -1.28 3.06 -0.71
C GLY A 255 -0.76 2.32 -1.94
N ARG A 256 0.52 1.94 -1.93
CA ARG A 256 1.22 1.34 -3.08
C ARG A 256 0.73 -0.08 -3.38
N PHE A 257 0.35 -0.84 -2.35
CA PHE A 257 -0.13 -2.21 -2.46
C PHE A 257 -1.45 -2.46 -1.73
N MET A 258 -1.98 -1.49 -0.99
CA MET A 258 -3.16 -1.68 -0.14
C MET A 258 -4.03 -0.44 0.02
N ALA A 259 -5.28 -0.67 0.44
CA ALA A 259 -6.14 0.33 1.03
C ALA A 259 -6.74 -0.22 2.33
N HIS A 260 -6.95 0.67 3.30
CA HIS A 260 -7.25 0.33 4.67
C HIS A 260 -8.46 1.11 5.18
N ASN A 261 -9.51 0.38 5.52
CA ASN A 261 -10.59 0.90 6.34
C ASN A 261 -10.41 0.40 7.76
N GLY A 262 -9.95 1.27 8.66
CA GLY A 262 -9.60 0.83 10.00
C GLY A 262 -8.61 1.73 10.71
N GLU A 263 -8.07 1.19 11.79
CA GLU A 263 -7.01 1.80 12.57
C GLU A 263 -6.09 0.70 13.11
N ILE A 264 -4.77 0.90 13.00
CA ILE A 264 -3.79 0.00 13.59
C ILE A 264 -3.40 0.50 14.99
N ASN A 265 -4.03 -0.06 16.03
CA ASN A 265 -3.83 0.36 17.41
C ASN A 265 -2.51 -0.11 18.05
N THR A 266 -1.79 -1.01 17.37
CA THR A 266 -0.46 -1.51 17.77
C THR A 266 0.70 -0.72 17.15
N LEU A 267 0.40 0.34 16.39
CA LEU A 267 1.34 1.02 15.49
C LEU A 267 2.68 1.38 16.13
N ARG A 268 2.69 2.00 17.31
CA ARG A 268 3.94 2.44 17.96
C ARG A 268 4.87 1.27 18.25
N GLY A 269 4.33 0.13 18.69
CA GLY A 269 5.10 -1.09 18.89
C GLY A 269 5.68 -1.60 17.57
N ASN A 270 4.84 -1.66 16.54
CA ASN A 270 5.25 -2.17 15.22
C ASN A 270 6.35 -1.30 14.58
N ILE A 271 6.24 0.03 14.69
CA ILE A 271 7.29 0.96 14.21
C ILE A 271 8.61 0.70 14.94
N ASN A 272 8.59 0.61 16.27
CA ASN A 272 9.79 0.40 17.06
C ASN A 272 10.45 -0.95 16.76
N TRP A 273 9.64 -2.00 16.61
CA TRP A 273 10.14 -3.33 16.28
C TRP A 273 10.74 -3.40 14.88
N MET A 274 10.12 -2.76 13.88
CA MET A 274 10.70 -2.64 12.54
C MET A 274 12.04 -1.90 12.57
N ARG A 275 12.11 -0.74 13.24
CA ARG A 275 13.37 0.00 13.42
C ARG A 275 14.44 -0.82 14.14
N GLY A 276 14.07 -1.56 15.18
CA GLY A 276 14.99 -2.42 15.91
C GLY A 276 15.58 -3.54 15.05
N ARG A 277 14.83 -4.00 14.03
CA ARG A 277 15.29 -5.03 13.09
C ARG A 277 16.24 -4.49 12.01
N GLU A 278 16.14 -3.22 11.63
CA GLU A 278 16.95 -2.64 10.53
C GLU A 278 18.46 -2.89 10.70
N GLY A 279 18.98 -2.85 11.94
CA GLY A 279 20.40 -3.10 12.22
C GLY A 279 20.88 -4.55 12.09
N VAL A 280 19.98 -5.53 11.96
CA VAL A 280 20.30 -6.96 11.83
C VAL A 280 19.69 -7.62 10.59
N MET A 281 18.92 -6.87 9.80
CA MET A 281 18.30 -7.39 8.58
C MET A 281 19.35 -7.73 7.52
N GLN A 282 19.11 -8.82 6.81
CA GLN A 282 19.94 -9.25 5.68
C GLN A 282 19.03 -9.68 4.53
N SER A 283 19.45 -9.37 3.31
CA SER A 283 18.75 -9.81 2.10
C SER A 283 19.73 -9.99 0.96
N THR A 284 19.65 -11.12 0.28
CA THR A 284 20.44 -11.40 -0.93
C THR A 284 19.89 -10.69 -2.17
N LEU A 285 18.67 -10.15 -2.10
CA LEU A 285 17.97 -9.55 -3.25
C LEU A 285 18.30 -8.07 -3.46
N PHE A 286 18.76 -7.40 -2.40
CA PHE A 286 19.20 -6.00 -2.46
C PHE A 286 20.72 -5.86 -2.69
N GLY A 287 21.44 -6.96 -2.85
CA GLY A 287 22.90 -6.96 -2.93
C GLY A 287 23.50 -6.29 -1.69
N GLY A 288 24.16 -5.14 -1.87
CA GLY A 288 24.70 -4.30 -0.79
C GLY A 288 23.92 -3.00 -0.54
N GLN A 289 22.71 -2.86 -1.11
CA GLN A 289 21.95 -1.60 -1.08
C GLN A 289 20.80 -1.62 -0.06
N LEU A 290 20.70 -2.66 0.77
CA LEU A 290 19.62 -2.76 1.77
C LEU A 290 19.57 -1.52 2.69
N ASP A 291 20.72 -1.03 3.12
CA ASP A 291 20.79 0.15 4.00
C ASP A 291 20.21 1.41 3.36
N SER A 292 20.21 1.51 2.03
CA SER A 292 19.60 2.65 1.31
C SER A 292 18.07 2.65 1.34
N VAL A 293 17.46 1.57 1.84
CA VAL A 293 16.02 1.45 2.06
C VAL A 293 15.63 1.94 3.46
N PHE A 294 16.59 2.12 4.37
CA PHE A 294 16.32 2.52 5.75
C PHE A 294 16.20 4.04 5.91
N PRO A 295 15.24 4.51 6.75
CA PRO A 295 14.24 3.73 7.47
C PRO A 295 13.18 3.14 6.52
N VAL A 296 12.79 1.88 6.76
CA VAL A 296 11.75 1.17 5.98
C VAL A 296 10.45 1.93 6.08
N ILE A 297 10.07 2.30 7.31
CA ILE A 297 8.93 3.14 7.61
C ILE A 297 9.34 4.60 7.46
N GLU A 298 8.80 5.25 6.43
CA GLU A 298 9.05 6.67 6.15
C GLU A 298 8.46 7.55 7.28
N PRO A 299 9.11 8.67 7.64
CA PRO A 299 8.53 9.61 8.60
C PRO A 299 7.22 10.22 8.07
N ASP A 300 6.40 10.73 8.99
CA ASP A 300 5.18 11.49 8.71
C ASP A 300 4.05 10.75 7.96
N CYS A 301 4.15 9.41 7.86
CA CYS A 301 3.12 8.54 7.31
C CYS A 301 2.00 8.23 8.31
N SER A 302 0.78 8.03 7.81
CA SER A 302 -0.34 7.49 8.59
C SER A 302 -0.09 6.02 8.97
N ASP A 303 -0.90 5.49 9.88
CA ASP A 303 -0.86 4.06 10.26
C ASP A 303 -0.91 3.11 9.04
N SER A 304 -1.75 3.46 8.07
CA SER A 304 -1.99 2.76 6.82
C SER A 304 -0.80 2.88 5.88
N GLY A 305 -0.19 4.08 5.80
CA GLY A 305 1.06 4.28 5.06
C GLY A 305 2.24 3.50 5.66
N ASN A 306 2.30 3.41 7.00
CA ASN A 306 3.32 2.63 7.69
C ASN A 306 3.15 1.12 7.42
N PHE A 307 1.91 0.63 7.41
CA PHE A 307 1.61 -0.75 7.02
C PHE A 307 2.04 -1.02 5.57
N ASP A 308 1.65 -0.14 4.64
CA ASP A 308 1.99 -0.26 3.21
C ASP A 308 3.51 -0.26 2.97
N ASN A 309 4.28 0.56 3.71
CA ASN A 309 5.75 0.57 3.65
C ASN A 309 6.36 -0.79 4.03
N VAL A 310 5.84 -1.42 5.09
CA VAL A 310 6.32 -2.73 5.54
C VAL A 310 5.88 -3.83 4.60
N LEU A 311 4.64 -3.79 4.11
CA LEU A 311 4.14 -4.74 3.11
C LEU A 311 5.00 -4.71 1.85
N GLU A 312 5.25 -3.51 1.32
CA GLU A 312 6.12 -3.28 0.17
C GLU A 312 7.54 -3.80 0.41
N PHE A 313 8.12 -3.54 1.58
CA PHE A 313 9.44 -4.06 1.94
C PHE A 313 9.48 -5.60 1.97
N LEU A 314 8.45 -6.26 2.53
CA LEU A 314 8.34 -7.72 2.54
C LEU A 314 8.27 -8.30 1.12
N LEU A 315 7.52 -7.66 0.23
CA LEU A 315 7.44 -8.04 -1.19
C LEU A 315 8.80 -7.91 -1.87
N MET A 316 9.45 -6.74 -1.72
CA MET A 316 10.74 -6.47 -2.36
C MET A 316 11.88 -7.33 -1.78
N SER A 317 11.75 -7.79 -0.54
CA SER A 317 12.66 -8.76 0.09
C SER A 317 12.34 -10.22 -0.24
N GLY A 318 11.36 -10.49 -1.12
CA GLY A 318 11.14 -11.80 -1.76
C GLY A 318 10.00 -12.63 -1.19
N ARG A 319 9.14 -12.06 -0.32
CA ARG A 319 7.90 -12.73 0.09
C ARG A 319 6.81 -12.50 -0.95
N SER A 320 5.95 -13.49 -1.15
CA SER A 320 4.70 -13.31 -1.91
C SER A 320 3.72 -12.43 -1.14
N LEU A 321 2.79 -11.79 -1.84
CA LEU A 321 1.77 -10.91 -1.25
C LEU A 321 0.95 -11.61 -0.16
N GLN A 322 0.50 -12.83 -0.43
CA GLN A 322 -0.31 -13.62 0.49
C GLN A 322 0.46 -13.96 1.77
N GLU A 323 1.73 -14.37 1.65
CA GLU A 323 2.61 -14.65 2.79
C GLU A 323 2.83 -13.40 3.64
N ALA A 324 3.18 -12.26 3.02
CA ALA A 324 3.41 -11.00 3.71
C ALA A 324 2.16 -10.55 4.48
N ILE A 325 1.00 -10.64 3.83
CA ILE A 325 -0.28 -10.35 4.44
C ILE A 325 -0.60 -11.28 5.62
N MET A 326 -0.41 -12.60 5.47
CA MET A 326 -0.63 -13.58 6.55
C MET A 326 0.34 -13.40 7.72
N MET A 327 1.53 -12.84 7.48
CA MET A 327 2.49 -12.49 8.52
C MET A 327 2.08 -11.22 9.27
N MET A 328 1.66 -10.18 8.55
CA MET A 328 1.32 -8.89 9.14
C MET A 328 -0.03 -8.94 9.86
N VAL A 329 -1.03 -9.65 9.31
CA VAL A 329 -2.37 -9.78 9.89
C VAL A 329 -2.73 -11.27 10.07
N PRO A 330 -2.10 -11.94 11.06
CA PRO A 330 -2.33 -13.37 11.28
C PRO A 330 -3.70 -13.64 11.92
N GLU A 331 -4.26 -14.82 11.61
CA GLU A 331 -5.46 -15.34 12.28
C GLU A 331 -5.27 -15.43 13.80
N ALA A 332 -6.37 -15.43 14.55
CA ALA A 332 -6.35 -15.77 15.97
C ALA A 332 -6.01 -17.25 16.18
N TRP A 333 -4.71 -17.58 16.26
CA TRP A 333 -4.21 -18.97 16.24
C TRP A 333 -3.93 -19.57 17.63
N GLN A 334 -3.61 -18.75 18.63
CA GLN A 334 -3.07 -19.22 19.93
C GLN A 334 -4.04 -20.17 20.66
N LYS A 335 -5.32 -19.79 20.75
CA LYS A 335 -6.38 -20.52 21.46
C LYS A 335 -7.37 -21.24 20.52
N HIS A 336 -7.01 -21.43 19.26
CA HIS A 336 -7.89 -22.06 18.27
C HIS A 336 -7.79 -23.58 18.31
N ALA A 337 -8.64 -24.23 19.11
CA ALA A 337 -8.58 -25.66 19.40
C ALA A 337 -8.68 -26.56 18.15
N THR A 338 -9.48 -26.17 17.15
CA THR A 338 -9.71 -26.95 15.92
C THR A 338 -8.80 -26.55 14.76
N MET A 339 -7.79 -25.71 15.00
CA MET A 339 -6.87 -25.27 13.94
C MET A 339 -5.95 -26.43 13.56
N ALA A 340 -5.77 -26.67 12.25
CA ALA A 340 -4.80 -27.64 11.78
C ALA A 340 -3.40 -27.36 12.35
N ILE A 341 -2.71 -28.41 12.80
CA ILE A 341 -1.43 -28.31 13.52
C ILE A 341 -0.38 -27.57 12.69
N ASP A 342 -0.29 -27.86 11.39
CA ASP A 342 0.67 -27.20 10.49
C ASP A 342 0.38 -25.69 10.37
N LYS A 343 -0.90 -25.32 10.29
CA LYS A 343 -1.33 -23.92 10.26
C LYS A 343 -1.02 -23.20 11.58
N LYS A 344 -1.22 -23.86 12.71
CA LYS A 344 -0.85 -23.32 14.02
C LYS A 344 0.67 -23.12 14.12
N ALA A 345 1.46 -24.09 13.66
CA ALA A 345 2.91 -24.02 13.64
C ALA A 345 3.43 -22.92 12.71
N PHE A 346 2.79 -22.71 11.55
CA PHE A 346 3.08 -21.59 10.66
C PHE A 346 2.94 -20.25 11.39
N TYR A 347 1.77 -19.99 11.99
CA TYR A 347 1.54 -18.71 12.66
C TYR A 347 2.42 -18.53 13.90
N GLU A 348 2.66 -19.60 14.66
CA GLU A 348 3.57 -19.57 15.79
C GLU A 348 4.98 -19.20 15.37
N PHE A 349 5.52 -19.84 14.33
CA PHE A 349 6.83 -19.51 13.79
C PHE A 349 6.92 -18.04 13.35
N HIS A 350 5.94 -17.56 12.59
CA HIS A 350 5.94 -16.19 12.10
C HIS A 350 5.75 -15.17 13.23
N SER A 351 5.07 -15.52 14.33
CA SER A 351 4.94 -14.66 15.51
C SER A 351 6.28 -14.40 16.22
N SER A 352 7.27 -15.27 16.05
CA SER A 352 8.65 -15.05 16.54
C SER A 352 9.44 -14.10 15.64
N LEU A 353 8.99 -13.84 14.42
CA LEU A 353 9.65 -12.98 13.44
C LEU A 353 9.02 -11.59 13.36
N MET A 354 7.69 -11.52 13.42
CA MET A 354 6.92 -10.30 13.24
C MET A 354 5.71 -10.30 14.17
N GLU A 355 5.57 -9.22 14.92
CA GLU A 355 4.37 -8.88 15.67
C GLU A 355 3.21 -8.57 14.74
N ALA A 356 1.99 -8.89 15.18
CA ALA A 356 0.79 -8.61 14.40
C ALA A 356 0.53 -7.10 14.34
N TRP A 357 0.22 -6.61 13.14
CA TRP A 357 -0.30 -5.27 12.92
C TRP A 357 -1.80 -5.28 13.21
N ASP A 358 -2.11 -5.23 14.50
CA ASP A 358 -3.45 -5.41 15.04
C ASP A 358 -4.22 -4.09 15.16
N GLY A 359 -5.56 -4.21 15.21
CA GLY A 359 -6.52 -3.13 15.23
C GLY A 359 -7.74 -3.42 14.34
N PRO A 360 -8.84 -2.66 14.46
CA PRO A 360 -9.99 -2.82 13.57
C PRO A 360 -9.56 -2.58 12.13
N ALA A 361 -9.64 -3.58 11.24
CA ALA A 361 -9.13 -3.42 9.89
C ALA A 361 -9.93 -4.21 8.86
N SER A 362 -10.26 -3.56 7.76
CA SER A 362 -10.55 -4.18 6.48
C SER A 362 -9.51 -3.72 5.48
N ILE A 363 -8.62 -4.63 5.09
CA ILE A 363 -7.50 -4.35 4.22
C ILE A 363 -7.77 -5.00 2.87
N THR A 364 -7.86 -4.17 1.82
CA THR A 364 -7.82 -4.63 0.44
C THR A 364 -6.39 -4.47 -0.06
N PHE A 365 -5.89 -5.44 -0.83
CA PHE A 365 -4.49 -5.45 -1.26
C PHE A 365 -4.34 -6.00 -2.68
N THR A 366 -3.29 -5.56 -3.37
CA THR A 366 -2.96 -6.01 -4.72
C THR A 366 -1.50 -5.71 -5.09
N ASP A 367 -0.87 -6.59 -5.86
CA ASP A 367 0.42 -6.36 -6.52
C ASP A 367 0.29 -6.34 -8.06
N GLY A 368 -0.93 -6.28 -8.59
CA GLY A 368 -1.26 -6.40 -10.01
C GLY A 368 -1.50 -7.84 -10.50
N ARG A 369 -0.89 -8.86 -9.88
CA ARG A 369 -1.11 -10.30 -10.17
C ARG A 369 -2.22 -10.90 -9.32
N TYR A 370 -2.38 -10.37 -8.12
CA TYR A 370 -3.43 -10.72 -7.18
C TYR A 370 -4.24 -9.50 -6.80
N ILE A 371 -5.52 -9.68 -6.53
CA ILE A 371 -6.31 -8.73 -5.74
C ILE A 371 -7.05 -9.49 -4.66
N GLY A 372 -7.05 -8.95 -3.45
CA GLY A 372 -7.66 -9.62 -2.33
C GLY A 372 -8.08 -8.68 -1.23
N ALA A 373 -8.71 -9.28 -0.23
CA ALA A 373 -9.06 -8.59 0.99
C ALA A 373 -9.05 -9.52 2.19
N LEU A 374 -8.79 -8.95 3.35
CA LEU A 374 -8.87 -9.61 4.63
C LEU A 374 -9.48 -8.68 5.67
N LEU A 375 -10.03 -9.29 6.71
CA LEU A 375 -10.39 -8.59 7.93
C LEU A 375 -9.35 -8.87 9.01
N ASP A 376 -9.26 -7.95 9.97
CA ASP A 376 -8.54 -8.21 11.21
C ASP A 376 -9.03 -9.49 11.89
N ARG A 377 -8.24 -9.99 12.85
CA ARG A 377 -8.50 -11.25 13.54
C ARG A 377 -9.86 -11.34 14.24
N ASN A 378 -10.47 -10.21 14.57
CA ASN A 378 -11.79 -10.11 15.21
C ASN A 378 -12.91 -9.71 14.23
N GLY A 379 -12.55 -9.27 13.02
CA GLY A 379 -13.47 -8.84 11.97
C GLY A 379 -14.32 -7.63 12.37
N LEU A 380 -13.64 -6.58 12.83
CA LEU A 380 -14.27 -5.39 13.40
C LEU A 380 -14.77 -4.40 12.34
N ARG A 381 -14.45 -4.63 11.06
CA ARG A 381 -14.88 -3.81 9.92
C ARG A 381 -15.71 -4.64 8.92
N PRO A 382 -16.75 -4.06 8.31
CA PRO A 382 -17.58 -4.78 7.34
C PRO A 382 -16.88 -4.89 5.99
N SER A 383 -17.03 -6.06 5.34
CA SER A 383 -16.63 -6.27 3.96
C SER A 383 -17.53 -7.30 3.28
N ARG A 384 -18.08 -6.94 2.14
CA ARG A 384 -19.05 -7.72 1.36
C ARG A 384 -18.55 -7.87 -0.07
N TYR A 385 -18.90 -8.98 -0.71
CA TYR A 385 -18.55 -9.20 -2.10
C TYR A 385 -19.70 -9.81 -2.90
N TYR A 386 -19.63 -9.58 -4.20
CA TYR A 386 -20.44 -10.18 -5.23
C TYR A 386 -19.51 -10.79 -6.27
N VAL A 387 -19.85 -11.99 -6.72
CA VAL A 387 -19.28 -12.60 -7.92
C VAL A 387 -20.42 -12.70 -8.93
N THR A 388 -20.17 -12.30 -10.16
CA THR A 388 -21.17 -12.33 -11.23
C THR A 388 -20.95 -13.49 -12.20
N HIS A 389 -21.95 -13.80 -13.03
CA HIS A 389 -21.83 -14.87 -14.04
C HIS A 389 -20.88 -14.50 -15.18
N ASP A 390 -20.65 -13.21 -15.42
CA ASP A 390 -19.63 -12.65 -16.31
C ASP A 390 -18.24 -12.48 -15.64
N ASP A 391 -17.96 -13.24 -14.58
CA ASP A 391 -16.63 -13.31 -13.93
C ASP A 391 -16.11 -11.98 -13.35
N ARG A 392 -16.99 -11.02 -13.04
CA ARG A 392 -16.62 -9.83 -12.26
C ARG A 392 -16.71 -10.11 -10.77
N VAL A 393 -15.80 -9.49 -10.04
CA VAL A 393 -15.79 -9.44 -8.58
C VAL A 393 -15.95 -8.00 -8.16
N ILE A 394 -16.93 -7.75 -7.31
CA ILE A 394 -17.16 -6.46 -6.67
C ILE A 394 -17.07 -6.68 -5.18
N MET A 395 -16.13 -6.01 -4.53
CA MET A 395 -15.96 -6.06 -3.08
C MET A 395 -16.00 -4.65 -2.51
N ALA A 396 -16.72 -4.43 -1.42
CA ALA A 396 -16.75 -3.14 -0.76
C ALA A 396 -17.11 -3.26 0.72
N SER A 397 -16.91 -2.16 1.44
CA SER A 397 -17.32 -2.03 2.84
C SER A 397 -18.84 -2.12 3.03
N GLU A 398 -19.62 -1.88 1.97
CA GLU A 398 -21.08 -1.87 1.97
C GLU A 398 -21.68 -2.70 0.83
N VAL A 399 -22.99 -2.96 0.91
CA VAL A 399 -23.79 -3.55 -0.18
C VAL A 399 -24.46 -2.46 -1.00
N GLY A 400 -24.77 -2.72 -2.28
CA GLY A 400 -25.51 -1.77 -3.12
C GLY A 400 -24.66 -0.64 -3.69
N VAL A 401 -23.33 -0.75 -3.61
CA VAL A 401 -22.37 0.24 -4.12
C VAL A 401 -22.23 0.25 -5.65
N LEU A 402 -22.69 -0.81 -6.31
CA LEU A 402 -22.73 -0.91 -7.76
C LEU A 402 -24.08 -1.54 -8.15
N PRO A 403 -24.87 -0.90 -9.03
CA PRO A 403 -26.08 -1.51 -9.54
C PRO A 403 -25.72 -2.73 -10.40
N LEU A 404 -26.24 -3.89 -10.02
CA LEU A 404 -26.05 -5.14 -10.72
C LEU A 404 -27.43 -5.71 -11.07
N ASP A 405 -27.54 -6.31 -12.25
CA ASP A 405 -28.67 -7.15 -12.60
C ASP A 405 -28.70 -8.35 -11.63
N PRO A 406 -29.79 -8.54 -10.85
CA PRO A 406 -29.91 -9.68 -9.94
C PRO A 406 -29.69 -11.03 -10.61
N ASP A 407 -30.08 -11.19 -11.88
CA ASP A 407 -29.94 -12.44 -12.63
C ASP A 407 -28.47 -12.73 -13.00
N ASN A 408 -27.61 -11.70 -13.00
CA ASN A 408 -26.17 -11.86 -13.24
C ASN A 408 -25.38 -12.13 -11.94
N VAL A 409 -26.01 -12.14 -10.76
CA VAL A 409 -25.31 -12.40 -9.49
C VAL A 409 -25.15 -13.92 -9.28
N LYS A 410 -23.92 -14.40 -9.42
CA LYS A 410 -23.54 -15.81 -9.20
C LYS A 410 -23.39 -16.15 -7.72
N GLU A 411 -22.73 -15.27 -6.96
CA GLU A 411 -22.47 -15.46 -5.54
C GLU A 411 -22.50 -14.12 -4.80
N LYS A 412 -23.01 -14.13 -3.57
CA LYS A 412 -22.94 -13.00 -2.65
C LYS A 412 -22.44 -13.48 -1.30
N GLY A 413 -21.43 -12.80 -0.76
CA GLY A 413 -20.82 -13.18 0.49
C GLY A 413 -20.38 -12.02 1.36
N ARG A 414 -19.79 -12.38 2.51
CA ARG A 414 -19.11 -11.46 3.41
C ARG A 414 -17.76 -12.04 3.80
N LEU A 415 -16.78 -11.18 3.99
CA LEU A 415 -15.52 -11.61 4.59
C LEU A 415 -15.77 -12.03 6.04
N GLN A 416 -15.02 -13.03 6.48
CA GLN A 416 -15.09 -13.56 7.84
C GLN A 416 -13.74 -13.29 8.54
N PRO A 417 -13.74 -13.05 9.86
CA PRO A 417 -12.51 -12.87 10.61
C PRO A 417 -11.48 -13.95 10.29
N GLY A 418 -10.27 -13.51 9.96
CA GLY A 418 -9.16 -14.40 9.65
C GLY A 418 -9.23 -15.10 8.30
N ARG A 419 -10.29 -15.01 7.49
CA ARG A 419 -10.34 -15.57 6.12
C ARG A 419 -9.88 -14.55 5.08
N MET A 420 -9.08 -15.01 4.13
CA MET A 420 -8.62 -14.23 2.99
C MET A 420 -9.55 -14.46 1.78
N PHE A 421 -10.00 -13.38 1.17
CA PHE A 421 -10.59 -13.37 -0.16
C PHE A 421 -9.47 -13.05 -1.16
N LEU A 422 -9.27 -13.86 -2.19
CA LEU A 422 -8.16 -13.68 -3.13
C LEU A 422 -8.55 -14.11 -4.54
N VAL A 423 -8.33 -13.23 -5.51
CA VAL A 423 -8.36 -13.53 -6.94
C VAL A 423 -6.92 -13.65 -7.43
N ASP A 424 -6.63 -14.74 -8.12
CA ASP A 424 -5.39 -14.95 -8.87
C ASP A 424 -5.70 -14.74 -10.36
N PHE A 425 -5.09 -13.72 -10.97
CA PHE A 425 -5.32 -13.40 -12.38
C PHE A 425 -4.52 -14.30 -13.33
N GLU A 426 -3.42 -14.91 -12.88
CA GLU A 426 -2.66 -15.87 -13.67
C GLU A 426 -3.41 -17.21 -13.75
N GLU A 427 -3.94 -17.67 -12.61
CA GLU A 427 -4.77 -18.88 -12.55
C GLU A 427 -6.25 -18.64 -12.94
N CYS A 428 -6.63 -17.38 -13.18
CA CYS A 428 -7.97 -16.97 -13.60
C CYS A 428 -9.08 -17.46 -12.66
N ARG A 429 -8.87 -17.42 -11.34
CA ARG A 429 -9.82 -17.97 -10.37
C ARG A 429 -9.83 -17.24 -9.03
N LEU A 430 -10.92 -17.45 -8.28
CA LEU A 430 -10.95 -17.17 -6.85
C LEU A 430 -10.27 -18.31 -6.09
N VAL A 431 -9.23 -17.99 -5.31
CA VAL A 431 -8.47 -18.97 -4.53
C VAL A 431 -9.16 -19.20 -3.18
N PRO A 432 -9.58 -20.44 -2.86
CA PRO A 432 -10.17 -20.75 -1.57
C PRO A 432 -9.19 -20.53 -0.40
N ASP A 433 -9.66 -19.88 0.67
CA ASP A 433 -8.87 -19.60 1.88
C ASP A 433 -8.16 -20.83 2.48
N GLN A 434 -8.86 -21.96 2.51
CA GLN A 434 -8.31 -23.21 3.07
C GLN A 434 -7.19 -23.78 2.21
N GLU A 435 -7.32 -23.70 0.89
CA GLU A 435 -6.31 -24.14 -0.06
C GLU A 435 -5.06 -23.28 0.08
N LEU A 436 -5.23 -21.95 0.02
CA LEU A 436 -4.18 -20.97 0.18
C LEU A 436 -3.36 -21.21 1.46
N LYS A 437 -4.04 -21.31 2.61
CA LYS A 437 -3.35 -21.46 3.89
C LYS A 437 -2.76 -22.84 4.09
N ALA A 438 -3.35 -23.87 3.50
CA ALA A 438 -2.77 -25.20 3.52
C ALA A 438 -1.44 -25.22 2.75
N GLU A 439 -1.36 -24.52 1.61
CA GLU A 439 -0.12 -24.36 0.84
C GLU A 439 0.96 -23.66 1.68
N PHE A 440 0.68 -22.46 2.20
CA PHE A 440 1.67 -21.69 2.96
C PHE A 440 2.09 -22.38 4.25
N SER A 441 1.16 -22.99 4.98
CA SER A 441 1.48 -23.70 6.23
C SER A 441 2.34 -24.95 6.04
N LYS A 442 2.37 -25.51 4.82
CA LYS A 442 3.17 -26.70 4.46
C LYS A 442 4.42 -26.37 3.64
N LYS A 443 4.58 -25.11 3.22
CA LYS A 443 5.70 -24.65 2.39
C LYS A 443 7.07 -24.89 3.03
N ARG A 444 7.13 -24.89 4.36
CA ARG A 444 8.35 -25.12 5.15
C ARG A 444 8.06 -25.98 6.38
N PRO A 445 9.05 -26.66 6.96
CA PRO A 445 8.83 -27.56 8.10
C PRO A 445 8.72 -26.79 9.43
N TYR A 446 7.78 -25.86 9.53
CA TYR A 446 7.62 -24.94 10.68
C TYR A 446 7.55 -25.68 12.02
N ARG A 447 6.77 -26.76 12.08
CA ARG A 447 6.66 -27.59 13.28
C ARG A 447 8.01 -28.16 13.73
N ARG A 448 8.80 -28.67 12.79
CA ARG A 448 10.13 -29.23 13.09
C ARG A 448 11.05 -28.15 13.64
N TRP A 449 11.03 -26.95 13.06
CA TRP A 449 11.83 -25.83 13.54
C TRP A 449 11.43 -25.41 14.95
N LEU A 450 10.12 -25.26 15.21
CA LEU A 450 9.62 -24.91 16.54
C LEU A 450 10.00 -25.97 17.57
N THR A 451 9.78 -27.26 17.29
CA THR A 451 10.17 -28.34 18.22
C THR A 451 11.68 -28.38 18.49
N ALA A 452 12.50 -28.10 17.48
CA ALA A 452 13.95 -28.20 17.61
C ALA A 452 14.61 -26.96 18.23
N GLN A 453 13.99 -25.77 18.16
CA GLN A 453 14.66 -24.50 18.44
C GLN A 453 13.90 -23.60 19.43
N ARG A 454 12.62 -23.85 19.70
CA ARG A 454 11.84 -23.08 20.68
C ARG A 454 12.09 -23.64 22.08
N ILE A 455 12.53 -22.78 22.99
CA ILE A 455 12.63 -23.07 24.42
C ILE A 455 11.50 -22.32 25.12
N THR A 456 10.72 -23.03 25.94
CA THR A 456 9.71 -22.43 26.82
C THR A 456 10.25 -22.40 28.25
N LEU A 457 9.73 -21.50 29.10
CA LEU A 457 10.17 -21.42 30.50
C LEU A 457 9.98 -22.75 31.26
N GLY A 458 9.01 -23.58 30.85
CA GLY A 458 8.80 -24.91 31.44
C GLY A 458 9.84 -25.96 31.02
N ASP A 459 10.63 -25.69 29.97
CA ASP A 459 11.73 -26.56 29.54
C ASP A 459 13.03 -26.28 30.32
N LEU A 460 13.06 -25.21 31.13
CA LEU A 460 14.20 -24.86 31.98
C LEU A 460 14.06 -25.55 33.34
N ASP A 461 15.17 -26.09 33.84
CA ASP A 461 15.22 -26.68 35.18
C ASP A 461 14.85 -25.62 36.22
N GLN A 462 13.90 -25.94 37.11
CA GLN A 462 13.63 -25.10 38.27
C GLN A 462 14.83 -25.19 39.22
N ALA A 463 15.45 -24.05 39.51
CA ALA A 463 16.49 -23.98 40.53
C ALA A 463 15.91 -24.45 41.86
N ASN A 464 16.55 -25.45 42.49
CA ASN A 464 16.12 -25.99 43.77
C ASN A 464 16.23 -24.97 44.93
N GLU A 465 17.06 -23.93 44.75
CA GLU A 465 17.24 -22.84 45.71
C GLU A 465 17.21 -21.50 44.97
N VAL A 466 16.38 -20.56 45.45
CA VAL A 466 16.42 -19.16 45.03
C VAL A 466 17.54 -18.49 45.82
N PRO A 467 18.62 -17.97 45.18
CA PRO A 467 19.68 -17.27 45.89
C PRO A 467 19.07 -16.11 46.68
N GLY A 468 19.21 -16.14 48.00
CA GLY A 468 18.82 -15.01 48.85
C GLY A 468 19.63 -13.76 48.50
N LEU A 469 19.08 -12.58 48.77
CA LEU A 469 19.83 -11.33 48.67
C LEU A 469 21.07 -11.42 49.59
N GLN A 470 22.26 -11.45 48.99
CA GLN A 470 23.51 -11.40 49.75
C GLN A 470 23.69 -9.98 50.27
N ALA A 471 23.64 -9.81 51.59
CA ALA A 471 23.76 -8.50 52.26
C ALA A 471 25.08 -7.79 51.99
N ASP A 472 26.07 -8.52 51.50
CA ASP A 472 27.41 -8.15 51.09
C ASP A 472 27.50 -7.67 49.62
N THR A 473 26.40 -7.76 48.87
CA THR A 473 26.26 -7.23 47.49
C THR A 473 25.18 -6.14 47.35
N LEU A 474 24.52 -5.79 48.45
CA LEU A 474 23.65 -4.61 48.61
C LEU A 474 24.47 -3.44 49.19
#